data_AF-A0A843LXN1-F1
#
_entry.id   AF-A0A843LXN1-F1
#
_cell.length_a   1.000
_cell.length_b   1.000
_cell.length_c   1.000
_cell.angle_alpha   90.00
_cell.angle_beta   90.00
_cell.angle_gamma   90.00
#
_symmetry.space_group_name_H-M   'P 1'
#
loop_
_entity.id
_entity.type
_entity.pdbx_description
1 polymer ?
#
loop_
_entity_poly.entity_id
_entity_poly.type
_entity_poly.pdbx_seq_one_letter_code
_entity_poly.pdbx_strand_id
1 'polypeptide(L)'
;RGCVRYMTGGCSFCVEPLKGRPVFREPEAVIAEARALRERGVVNFRLGAQTCIISYKAELDGTDCPRPSPEALEELLSGMAALSPQVLHVDNANPAVMARHPEETERALGALVAHCTPGNVLALGMETADPAVVAANNLNATPEEVLWAVRAINRAGGHRGANGLPHLLPGINVLVGLEGERPETLEMDLRFLKGILDEGLLLRRINIRQVVPVRRAFERTVSHSQFLRFKERVRTEVDRPMLERLVPVGTVLRSVYTELREGKVTFGRQIGTYPLLVGIPHPVELGRFYDVAVVGHGFRSISAVEFPLAVNSCSIAALEALPGLGRKRAVRLFRARPLEGPDAVRRALDDPRVADAVLPFLSFGRPNPN
;
A
#
# COMPACT_ATOMS: atom_id res chain seq x y z
N ARG A 1 -20.40 1.28 11.17
CA ARG A 1 -21.06 0.79 9.92
C ARG A 1 -21.94 1.89 9.36
N GLY A 2 -22.09 1.99 8.04
CA GLY A 2 -22.86 3.05 7.37
C GLY A 2 -21.96 4.21 6.91
N CYS A 3 -22.53 5.15 6.16
CA CYS A 3 -21.83 6.31 5.60
C CYS A 3 -22.38 7.61 6.18
N VAL A 4 -21.52 8.57 6.51
CA VAL A 4 -21.92 9.90 7.00
C VAL A 4 -22.83 10.64 6.03
N ARG A 5 -22.74 10.33 4.74
CA ARG A 5 -23.57 10.86 3.65
C ARG A 5 -24.92 10.15 3.52
N TYR A 6 -25.47 9.59 4.60
CA TYR A 6 -26.73 8.82 4.57
C TYR A 6 -27.95 9.71 4.26
N MET A 7 -27.94 10.98 4.65
CA MET A 7 -29.06 11.89 4.43
C MET A 7 -29.11 12.50 3.03
N THR A 8 -27.96 12.72 2.40
CA THR A 8 -27.86 13.22 1.01
C THR A 8 -27.97 12.09 -0.02
N GLY A 9 -28.21 10.85 0.44
CA GLY A 9 -28.19 9.66 -0.41
C GLY A 9 -26.79 9.16 -0.78
N GLY A 10 -25.74 9.98 -0.56
CA GLY A 10 -24.34 9.70 -0.89
C GLY A 10 -24.10 9.47 -2.39
N CYS A 11 -22.96 8.87 -2.74
CA CYS A 11 -22.58 8.62 -4.13
C CYS A 11 -23.62 7.75 -4.84
N SER A 12 -23.94 8.08 -6.09
CA SER A 12 -25.01 7.44 -6.88
C SER A 12 -24.90 5.91 -6.97
N PHE A 13 -23.68 5.37 -6.98
CA PHE A 13 -23.40 3.93 -7.06
C PHE A 13 -23.29 3.22 -5.69
N CYS A 14 -23.05 3.97 -4.61
CA CYS A 14 -22.58 3.40 -3.35
C CYS A 14 -23.74 2.87 -2.49
N VAL A 15 -23.63 1.64 -1.98
CA VAL A 15 -24.69 1.04 -1.14
C VAL A 15 -24.61 1.45 0.34
N GLU A 16 -23.49 2.02 0.78
CA GLU A 16 -23.25 2.34 2.19
C GLU A 16 -24.27 3.31 2.81
N PRO A 17 -24.74 4.36 2.11
CA PRO A 17 -25.77 5.27 2.63
C PRO A 17 -27.13 4.56 2.84
N LEU A 18 -27.42 3.45 2.14
CA LEU A 18 -28.67 2.68 2.33
C LEU A 18 -28.73 1.95 3.68
N LYS A 19 -27.60 1.82 4.37
CA LYS A 19 -27.55 1.20 5.71
C LYS A 19 -28.13 2.11 6.81
N GLY A 20 -28.56 3.33 6.46
CA GLY A 20 -29.10 4.31 7.38
C GLY A 20 -28.03 5.10 8.13
N ARG A 21 -28.44 5.75 9.21
CA ARG A 21 -27.56 6.57 10.07
C ARG A 21 -26.36 5.74 10.53
N PRO A 22 -25.12 6.25 10.39
CA PRO A 22 -23.95 5.55 10.88
C PRO A 22 -24.05 5.20 12.36
N VAL A 23 -23.61 4.00 12.68
CA VAL A 23 -23.47 3.53 14.06
C VAL A 23 -22.00 3.27 14.33
N PHE A 24 -21.49 3.93 15.37
CA PHE A 24 -20.15 3.74 15.91
C PHE A 24 -20.23 2.85 17.14
N ARG A 25 -19.30 1.92 17.28
CA ARG A 25 -19.10 1.19 18.54
C ARG A 25 -18.27 2.05 19.47
N GLU A 26 -18.40 1.80 20.77
CA GLU A 26 -17.52 2.40 21.77
C GLU A 26 -16.10 1.82 21.67
N PRO A 27 -15.03 2.63 21.83
CA PRO A 27 -13.65 2.15 21.80
C PRO A 27 -13.42 0.93 22.69
N GLU A 28 -13.91 0.96 23.93
CA GLU A 28 -13.74 -0.09 24.93
C GLU A 28 -14.36 -1.41 24.46
N ALA A 29 -15.52 -1.35 23.80
CA ALA A 29 -16.19 -2.52 23.26
C ALA A 29 -15.42 -3.15 22.09
N VAL A 30 -14.74 -2.34 21.27
CA VAL A 30 -13.87 -2.83 20.18
C VAL A 30 -12.59 -3.43 20.76
N ILE A 31 -11.97 -2.77 21.73
CA ILE A 31 -10.75 -3.21 22.39
C ILE A 31 -10.98 -4.51 23.17
N ALA A 32 -12.12 -4.65 23.85
CA ALA A 32 -12.46 -5.87 24.58
C ALA A 32 -12.60 -7.08 23.64
N GLU A 33 -13.24 -6.89 22.47
CA GLU A 33 -13.31 -7.93 21.44
C GLU A 33 -11.92 -8.28 20.91
N ALA A 34 -11.11 -7.28 20.58
CA ALA A 34 -9.75 -7.50 20.09
C ALA A 34 -8.86 -8.23 21.12
N ARG A 35 -9.02 -7.91 22.42
CA ARG A 35 -8.35 -8.61 23.52
C ARG A 35 -8.75 -10.08 23.59
N ALA A 36 -10.05 -10.37 23.54
CA ALA A 36 -10.55 -11.75 23.55
C ALA A 36 -10.05 -12.57 22.35
N LEU A 37 -9.90 -11.93 21.18
CA LEU A 37 -9.29 -12.53 19.99
C LEU A 37 -7.78 -12.75 20.18
N ARG A 38 -7.08 -11.78 20.80
CA ARG A 38 -5.65 -11.88 21.09
C ARG A 38 -5.33 -13.03 22.03
N GLU A 39 -6.14 -13.24 23.06
CA GLU A 39 -6.03 -14.37 23.99
C GLU A 39 -6.17 -15.74 23.29
N ARG A 40 -6.81 -15.77 22.11
CA ARG A 40 -6.95 -16.96 21.27
C ARG A 40 -5.86 -17.06 20.18
N GLY A 41 -4.85 -16.20 20.23
CA GLY A 41 -3.70 -16.23 19.32
C GLY A 41 -3.82 -15.33 18.08
N VAL A 42 -4.86 -14.50 17.97
CA VAL A 42 -4.93 -13.51 16.87
C VAL A 42 -3.92 -12.40 17.12
N VAL A 43 -2.96 -12.25 16.20
CA VAL A 43 -1.89 -11.25 16.32
C VAL A 43 -1.99 -10.10 15.31
N ASN A 44 -2.87 -10.23 14.31
CA ASN A 44 -3.04 -9.26 13.23
C ASN A 44 -4.47 -8.70 13.25
N PHE A 45 -4.60 -7.37 13.23
CA PHE A 45 -5.87 -6.67 13.29
C PHE A 45 -5.98 -5.66 12.15
N ARG A 46 -7.15 -5.62 11.53
CA ARG A 46 -7.54 -4.57 10.58
C ARG A 46 -8.89 -4.02 11.00
N LEU A 47 -8.91 -2.76 11.40
CA LEU A 47 -10.15 -2.06 11.71
C LEU A 47 -10.85 -1.70 10.39
N GLY A 48 -11.98 -2.35 10.12
CA GLY A 48 -12.72 -2.24 8.87
C GLY A 48 -14.21 -1.94 9.06
N ALA A 49 -14.99 -2.11 7.99
CA ALA A 49 -16.44 -1.89 7.95
C ALA A 49 -16.93 -0.44 8.19
N GLN A 50 -16.02 0.51 8.43
CA GLN A 50 -16.27 1.94 8.29
C GLN A 50 -15.97 2.42 6.86
N THR A 51 -16.79 3.35 6.38
CA THR A 51 -16.53 4.05 5.12
C THR A 51 -15.45 5.12 5.26
N CYS A 52 -15.19 5.59 6.48
CA CYS A 52 -14.18 6.60 6.78
C CYS A 52 -13.71 6.44 8.24
N ILE A 53 -12.44 6.09 8.45
CA ILE A 53 -11.84 6.00 9.78
C ILE A 53 -11.71 7.38 10.44
N ILE A 54 -11.45 8.43 9.66
CA ILE A 54 -11.36 9.81 10.16
C ILE A 54 -12.71 10.28 10.73
N SER A 55 -13.82 9.76 10.22
CA SER A 55 -15.16 10.07 10.75
C SER A 55 -15.59 9.17 11.92
N TYR A 56 -14.70 8.36 12.48
CA TYR A 56 -15.03 7.52 13.63
C TYR A 56 -15.46 8.39 14.82
N LYS A 57 -16.68 8.14 15.33
CA LYS A 57 -17.35 8.93 16.38
C LYS A 57 -17.46 10.43 16.10
N ALA A 58 -17.43 10.82 14.82
CA ALA A 58 -17.72 12.19 14.41
C ALA A 58 -19.15 12.60 14.83
N GLU A 59 -19.33 13.89 15.12
CA GLU A 59 -20.65 14.43 15.44
C GLU A 59 -21.54 14.40 14.19
N LEU A 60 -22.57 13.55 14.21
CA LEU A 60 -23.48 13.40 13.06
C LEU A 60 -24.53 14.53 13.05
N ASP A 61 -24.06 15.74 12.72
CA ASP A 61 -24.82 16.99 12.58
C ASP A 61 -25.72 17.03 11.33
N GLY A 62 -25.52 16.05 10.44
CA GLY A 62 -26.28 15.88 9.22
C GLY A 62 -25.66 16.45 7.96
N THR A 63 -24.46 16.99 8.09
CA THR A 63 -23.63 17.33 6.95
C THR A 63 -22.98 16.07 6.36
N ASP A 64 -22.56 16.17 5.10
CA ASP A 64 -21.78 15.13 4.42
C ASP A 64 -20.34 15.03 4.95
N CYS A 65 -19.89 16.04 5.69
CA CYS A 65 -18.54 16.17 6.22
C CYS A 65 -18.59 16.54 7.71
N PRO A 66 -19.07 15.63 8.58
CA PRO A 66 -19.17 15.90 10.00
C PRO A 66 -17.77 16.12 10.61
N ARG A 67 -17.70 16.92 11.67
CA ARG A 67 -16.45 17.19 12.39
C ARG A 67 -15.89 15.89 13.00
N PRO A 68 -14.64 15.49 12.69
CA PRO A 68 -13.99 14.32 13.27
C PRO A 68 -13.87 14.41 14.80
N SER A 69 -13.73 13.27 15.47
CA SER A 69 -13.30 13.19 16.88
C SER A 69 -11.93 12.53 16.97
N PRO A 70 -10.83 13.31 16.93
CA PRO A 70 -9.48 12.78 17.09
C PRO A 70 -9.28 12.07 18.44
N GLU A 71 -9.94 12.54 19.50
CA GLU A 71 -9.86 11.96 20.84
C GLU A 71 -10.39 10.53 20.88
N ALA A 72 -11.57 10.29 20.28
CA ALA A 72 -12.15 8.95 20.22
C ALA A 72 -11.29 7.99 19.37
N LEU A 73 -10.66 8.51 18.31
CA LEU A 73 -9.76 7.72 17.48
C LEU A 73 -8.45 7.41 18.21
N GLU A 74 -7.88 8.37 18.94
CA GLU A 74 -6.70 8.19 19.77
C GLU A 74 -6.93 7.12 20.85
N GLU A 75 -8.07 7.18 21.55
CA GLU A 75 -8.46 6.19 22.55
C GLU A 75 -8.57 4.77 21.94
N LEU A 76 -9.26 4.65 20.80
CA LEU A 76 -9.39 3.37 20.11
C LEU A 76 -8.02 2.82 19.68
N LEU A 77 -7.21 3.64 19.02
CA LEU A 77 -5.95 3.19 18.43
C LEU A 77 -4.91 2.86 19.49
N SER A 78 -4.77 3.70 20.52
CA SER A 78 -3.84 3.43 21.64
C SER A 78 -4.23 2.15 22.40
N GLY A 79 -5.53 1.95 22.66
CA GLY A 79 -6.03 0.73 23.29
C GLY A 79 -5.81 -0.53 22.44
N MET A 80 -5.96 -0.44 21.12
CA MET A 80 -5.63 -1.52 20.19
C MET A 80 -4.11 -1.79 20.13
N ALA A 81 -3.29 -0.73 20.13
CA ALA A 81 -1.83 -0.84 20.10
C ALA A 81 -1.27 -1.47 21.39
N ALA A 82 -1.90 -1.21 22.54
CA ALA A 82 -1.56 -1.83 23.83
C ALA A 82 -1.70 -3.36 23.85
N LEU A 83 -2.42 -3.95 22.88
CA LEU A 83 -2.48 -5.41 22.68
C LEU A 83 -1.23 -5.96 21.97
N SER A 84 -0.27 -5.10 21.61
CA SER A 84 0.97 -5.41 20.87
C SER A 84 0.73 -6.23 19.60
N PRO A 85 -0.12 -5.78 18.67
CA PRO A 85 -0.38 -6.47 17.40
C PRO A 85 0.87 -6.52 16.52
N GLN A 86 1.05 -7.63 15.78
CA GLN A 86 2.05 -7.72 14.71
C GLN A 86 1.69 -6.81 13.53
N VAL A 87 0.39 -6.68 13.27
CA VAL A 87 -0.18 -5.75 12.27
C VAL A 87 -1.41 -5.09 12.87
N LEU A 88 -1.46 -3.76 12.84
CA LEU A 88 -2.65 -2.98 13.16
C LEU A 88 -2.89 -1.96 12.06
N HIS A 89 -3.83 -2.25 11.17
CA HIS A 89 -4.14 -1.39 10.03
C HIS A 89 -5.59 -0.91 10.06
N VAL A 90 -5.88 0.08 9.23
CA VAL A 90 -7.23 0.58 8.97
C VAL A 90 -7.55 0.39 7.47
N ASP A 91 -8.59 1.05 6.96
CA ASP A 91 -9.02 0.86 5.57
C ASP A 91 -9.27 2.15 4.80
N ASN A 92 -10.42 2.80 5.02
CA ASN A 92 -10.88 3.89 4.16
C ASN A 92 -10.86 5.23 4.90
N ALA A 93 -10.64 6.31 4.16
CA ALA A 93 -10.83 7.67 4.64
C ALA A 93 -11.57 8.51 3.59
N ASN A 94 -12.36 9.48 4.05
CA ASN A 94 -13.09 10.39 3.19
C ASN A 94 -12.27 11.67 2.97
N PRO A 95 -11.72 11.90 1.76
CA PRO A 95 -10.90 13.07 1.48
C PRO A 95 -11.62 14.41 1.70
N ALA A 96 -12.95 14.48 1.50
CA ALA A 96 -13.70 15.71 1.75
C ALA A 96 -13.80 16.06 3.25
N VAL A 97 -14.01 15.06 4.11
CA VAL A 97 -13.97 15.25 5.58
C VAL A 97 -12.58 15.73 5.98
N MET A 98 -11.55 15.09 5.40
CA MET A 98 -10.16 15.42 5.70
C MET A 98 -9.82 16.87 5.36
N ALA A 99 -10.16 17.31 4.14
CA ALA A 99 -9.84 18.64 3.66
C ALA A 99 -10.63 19.76 4.36
N ARG A 100 -11.86 19.48 4.82
CA ARG A 100 -12.72 20.47 5.49
C ARG A 100 -12.44 20.62 6.98
N HIS A 101 -11.82 19.62 7.60
CA HIS A 101 -11.43 19.62 9.01
C HIS A 101 -9.93 19.34 9.14
N PRO A 102 -9.07 20.26 8.69
CA PRO A 102 -7.64 20.00 8.55
C PRO A 102 -6.94 19.77 9.90
N GLU A 103 -7.30 20.53 10.93
CA GLU A 103 -6.67 20.43 12.26
C GLU A 103 -7.00 19.08 12.92
N GLU A 104 -8.28 18.69 12.94
CA GLU A 104 -8.70 17.40 13.46
C GLU A 104 -8.10 16.24 12.66
N THR A 105 -8.00 16.41 11.33
CA THR A 105 -7.39 15.41 10.46
C THR A 105 -5.91 15.22 10.76
N GLU A 106 -5.13 16.28 10.96
CA GLU A 106 -3.72 16.16 11.28
C GLU A 106 -3.50 15.43 12.62
N ARG A 107 -4.35 15.70 13.62
CA ARG A 107 -4.35 14.95 14.89
C ARG A 107 -4.71 13.47 14.69
N ALA A 108 -5.75 13.18 13.91
CA ALA A 108 -6.16 11.81 13.59
C ALA A 108 -5.09 11.03 12.81
N LEU A 109 -4.40 11.69 11.86
CA LEU A 109 -3.27 11.10 11.14
C LEU A 109 -2.07 10.86 12.07
N GLY A 110 -1.81 11.77 13.02
CA GLY A 110 -0.81 11.57 14.07
C GLY A 110 -1.08 10.32 14.90
N ALA A 111 -2.31 10.13 15.36
CA ALA A 111 -2.74 8.94 16.09
C ALA A 111 -2.53 7.65 15.27
N LEU A 112 -2.91 7.67 13.98
CA LEU A 112 -2.68 6.54 13.07
C LEU A 112 -1.19 6.21 12.94
N VAL A 113 -0.32 7.19 12.76
CA VAL A 113 1.13 6.96 12.60
C VAL A 113 1.77 6.47 13.90
N ALA A 114 1.31 6.96 15.05
CA ALA A 114 1.84 6.59 16.36
C ALA A 114 1.45 5.16 16.78
N HIS A 115 0.22 4.74 16.48
CA HIS A 115 -0.35 3.52 17.05
C HIS A 115 -0.51 2.37 16.04
N CYS A 116 -0.66 2.65 14.74
CA CYS A 116 -0.73 1.61 13.71
C CYS A 116 0.66 1.14 13.26
N THR A 117 0.70 -0.05 12.68
CA THR A 117 1.95 -0.61 12.15
C THR A 117 2.27 -0.08 10.76
N PRO A 118 3.56 0.01 10.37
CA PRO A 118 3.94 0.48 9.04
C PRO A 118 3.40 -0.38 7.89
N GLY A 119 3.24 0.22 6.72
CA GLY A 119 2.57 -0.39 5.57
C GLY A 119 1.05 -0.18 5.57
N ASN A 120 0.54 0.68 6.46
CA ASN A 120 -0.88 1.01 6.54
C ASN A 120 -1.30 1.93 5.38
N VAL A 121 -2.57 1.84 4.99
CA VAL A 121 -3.09 2.52 3.80
C VAL A 121 -4.45 3.13 4.10
N LEU A 122 -4.61 4.41 3.79
CA LEU A 122 -5.93 5.04 3.69
C LEU A 122 -6.39 5.02 2.24
N ALA A 123 -7.35 4.16 1.93
CA ALA A 123 -8.00 4.16 0.63
C ALA A 123 -8.95 5.35 0.51
N LEU A 124 -8.64 6.25 -0.42
CA LEU A 124 -9.42 7.44 -0.74
C LEU A 124 -10.31 7.14 -1.94
N GLY A 125 -11.60 7.40 -1.78
CA GLY A 125 -12.55 7.45 -2.90
C GLY A 125 -12.39 8.77 -3.63
N MET A 126 -11.69 8.76 -4.76
CA MET A 126 -11.68 9.87 -5.73
C MET A 126 -12.75 9.62 -6.79
N GLU A 127 -12.79 8.37 -7.28
CA GLU A 127 -13.66 7.84 -8.31
C GLU A 127 -13.43 8.45 -9.69
N THR A 128 -13.33 9.78 -9.80
CA THR A 128 -12.91 10.49 -11.00
C THR A 128 -12.34 11.87 -10.65
N ALA A 129 -11.46 12.37 -11.51
CA ALA A 129 -10.93 13.72 -11.48
C ALA A 129 -11.77 14.72 -12.30
N ASP A 130 -12.84 14.29 -12.98
CA ASP A 130 -13.71 15.16 -13.78
C ASP A 130 -14.82 15.80 -12.90
N PRO A 131 -14.78 17.13 -12.67
CA PRO A 131 -15.75 17.80 -11.80
C PRO A 131 -17.20 17.68 -12.28
N ALA A 132 -17.43 17.54 -13.59
CA ALA A 132 -18.79 17.37 -14.11
C ALA A 132 -19.36 15.99 -13.73
N VAL A 133 -18.53 14.95 -13.77
CA VAL A 133 -18.91 13.59 -13.36
C VAL A 133 -19.07 13.51 -11.83
N VAL A 134 -18.21 14.22 -11.07
CA VAL A 134 -18.36 14.40 -9.61
C VAL A 134 -19.74 14.94 -9.26
N ALA A 135 -20.16 16.04 -9.90
CA ALA A 135 -21.45 16.65 -9.67
C ALA A 135 -22.62 15.73 -10.10
N ALA A 136 -22.56 15.16 -11.31
CA ALA A 136 -23.62 14.31 -11.85
C ALA A 136 -23.89 13.05 -11.00
N ASN A 137 -22.87 12.54 -10.30
CA ASN A 137 -22.96 11.32 -9.50
C ASN A 137 -23.02 11.55 -7.99
N ASN A 138 -23.11 12.82 -7.56
CA ASN A 138 -23.07 13.21 -6.15
C ASN A 138 -21.87 12.58 -5.42
N LEU A 139 -20.67 12.63 -6.03
CA LEU A 139 -19.48 11.99 -5.47
C LEU A 139 -19.02 12.71 -4.19
N ASN A 140 -18.24 11.99 -3.38
CA ASN A 140 -17.91 12.41 -2.02
C ASN A 140 -16.92 13.56 -1.95
N ALA A 141 -16.01 13.71 -2.93
CA ALA A 141 -14.93 14.67 -2.87
C ALA A 141 -14.55 15.21 -4.25
N THR A 142 -13.99 16.41 -4.27
CA THR A 142 -13.39 16.99 -5.47
C THR A 142 -11.93 16.54 -5.66
N PRO A 143 -11.35 16.70 -6.86
CA PRO A 143 -9.93 16.38 -7.08
C PRO A 143 -9.00 17.16 -6.15
N GLU A 144 -9.34 18.41 -5.84
CA GLU A 144 -8.57 19.28 -4.95
C GLU A 144 -8.58 18.76 -3.50
N GLU A 145 -9.75 18.35 -3.01
CA GLU A 145 -9.90 17.74 -1.67
C GLU A 145 -9.11 16.41 -1.59
N VAL A 146 -9.15 15.60 -2.66
CA VAL A 146 -8.35 14.37 -2.75
C VAL A 146 -6.86 14.66 -2.72
N LEU A 147 -6.38 15.61 -3.53
CA LEU A 147 -4.95 15.98 -3.56
C LEU A 147 -4.49 16.55 -2.22
N TRP A 148 -5.33 17.35 -1.56
CA TRP A 148 -5.06 17.83 -0.20
C TRP A 148 -4.87 16.65 0.76
N ALA A 149 -5.77 15.66 0.74
CA ALA A 149 -5.68 14.49 1.60
C ALA A 149 -4.42 13.65 1.30
N VAL A 150 -4.06 13.48 0.02
CA VAL A 150 -2.82 12.80 -0.40
C VAL A 150 -1.59 13.49 0.19
N ARG A 151 -1.52 14.83 0.12
CA ARG A 151 -0.43 15.62 0.72
C ARG A 151 -0.39 15.47 2.24
N ALA A 152 -1.53 15.56 2.92
CA ALA A 152 -1.62 15.42 4.38
C ALA A 152 -1.12 14.05 4.85
N ILE A 153 -1.54 12.96 4.19
CA ILE A 153 -1.10 11.61 4.54
C ILE A 153 0.40 11.42 4.30
N ASN A 154 0.91 11.91 3.15
CA ASN A 154 2.34 11.84 2.85
C ASN A 154 3.19 12.59 3.89
N ARG A 155 2.77 13.80 4.31
CA ARG A 155 3.45 14.55 5.38
C ARG A 155 3.49 13.77 6.70
N ALA A 156 2.37 13.17 7.09
CA ALA A 156 2.25 12.46 8.36
C ALA A 156 3.04 11.14 8.38
N GLY A 157 2.88 10.29 7.36
CA GLY A 157 3.34 8.90 7.41
C GLY A 157 4.19 8.42 6.23
N GLY A 158 4.60 9.32 5.31
CA GLY A 158 5.39 8.95 4.14
C GLY A 158 6.82 8.47 4.43
N HIS A 159 7.30 8.62 5.67
CA HIS A 159 8.63 8.15 6.09
C HIS A 159 8.66 6.63 6.31
N ARG A 160 9.80 6.00 6.03
CA ARG A 160 9.99 4.54 6.09
C ARG A 160 9.94 4.04 7.54
N GLY A 161 9.09 3.05 7.79
CA GLY A 161 8.99 2.35 9.07
C GLY A 161 9.87 1.10 9.15
N ALA A 162 9.82 0.44 10.30
CA ALA A 162 10.72 -0.67 10.65
C ALA A 162 10.59 -1.92 9.75
N ASN A 163 9.45 -2.12 9.10
CA ASN A 163 9.21 -3.27 8.22
C ASN A 163 9.66 -3.04 6.77
N GLY A 164 10.24 -1.87 6.47
CA GLY A 164 10.69 -1.48 5.14
C GLY A 164 9.68 -0.70 4.30
N LEU A 165 8.41 -0.60 4.72
CA LEU A 165 7.39 0.23 4.08
C LEU A 165 7.16 1.53 4.85
N PRO A 166 6.65 2.60 4.20
CA PRO A 166 6.23 3.80 4.91
C PRO A 166 5.16 3.55 5.97
N HIS A 167 5.09 4.40 7.00
CA HIS A 167 4.11 4.26 8.08
C HIS A 167 2.66 4.27 7.58
N LEU A 168 2.32 5.29 6.79
CA LEU A 168 0.98 5.49 6.26
C LEU A 168 1.07 6.12 4.87
N LEU A 169 0.33 5.56 3.91
CA LEU A 169 0.22 6.12 2.57
C LEU A 169 -1.23 6.17 2.08
N PRO A 170 -1.55 7.11 1.18
CA PRO A 170 -2.83 7.11 0.49
C PRO A 170 -2.89 6.00 -0.57
N GLY A 171 -4.06 5.41 -0.75
CA GLY A 171 -4.45 4.70 -1.96
C GLY A 171 -5.57 5.45 -2.66
N ILE A 172 -5.68 5.32 -3.99
CA ILE A 172 -6.73 5.98 -4.78
C ILE A 172 -7.62 4.92 -5.42
N ASN A 173 -8.92 5.06 -5.25
CA ASN A 173 -9.93 4.35 -6.03
C ASN A 173 -10.40 5.24 -7.19
N VAL A 174 -10.41 4.67 -8.39
CA VAL A 174 -10.96 5.25 -9.62
C VAL A 174 -12.07 4.32 -10.11
N LEU A 175 -13.20 4.89 -10.48
CA LEU A 175 -14.37 4.16 -10.93
C LEU A 175 -14.78 4.65 -12.31
N VAL A 176 -14.67 3.74 -13.28
CA VAL A 176 -14.98 4.00 -14.68
C VAL A 176 -16.41 3.55 -15.00
N GLY A 177 -17.12 4.31 -15.84
CA GLY A 177 -18.50 4.02 -16.25
C GLY A 177 -19.56 4.84 -15.53
N LEU A 178 -19.16 5.94 -14.87
CA LEU A 178 -20.09 6.81 -14.15
C LEU A 178 -20.92 7.69 -15.11
N GLU A 179 -22.08 8.18 -14.65
CA GLU A 179 -22.95 9.04 -15.47
C GLU A 179 -22.21 10.31 -15.90
N GLY A 180 -22.30 10.66 -17.19
CA GLY A 180 -21.67 11.86 -17.74
C GLY A 180 -20.18 11.73 -18.08
N GLU A 181 -19.57 10.57 -17.83
CA GLU A 181 -18.18 10.28 -18.20
C GLU A 181 -17.99 10.30 -19.73
N ARG A 182 -16.86 10.86 -20.17
CA ARG A 182 -16.46 10.95 -21.57
C ARG A 182 -15.03 10.40 -21.75
N PRO A 183 -14.56 10.12 -22.97
CA PRO A 183 -13.17 9.72 -23.18
C PRO A 183 -12.14 10.67 -22.55
N GLU A 184 -12.43 11.97 -22.52
CA GLU A 184 -11.58 13.00 -21.91
C GLU A 184 -11.50 12.87 -20.38
N THR A 185 -12.53 12.31 -19.73
CA THR A 185 -12.54 12.05 -18.28
C THR A 185 -11.38 11.13 -17.89
N LEU A 186 -11.11 10.08 -18.67
CA LEU A 186 -9.98 9.17 -18.42
C LEU A 186 -8.62 9.88 -18.54
N GLU A 187 -8.51 10.88 -19.42
CA GLU A 187 -7.30 11.69 -19.54
C GLU A 187 -7.14 12.65 -18.35
N MET A 188 -8.24 13.17 -17.80
CA MET A 188 -8.22 13.96 -16.57
C MET A 188 -7.75 13.12 -15.38
N ASP A 189 -8.27 11.90 -15.23
CA ASP A 189 -7.86 10.96 -14.18
C ASP A 189 -6.36 10.64 -14.27
N LEU A 190 -5.86 10.37 -15.48
CA LEU A 190 -4.44 10.09 -15.68
C LEU A 190 -3.58 11.32 -15.37
N ARG A 191 -4.00 12.52 -15.80
CA ARG A 191 -3.28 13.76 -15.50
C ARG A 191 -3.21 14.02 -14.00
N PHE A 192 -4.30 13.79 -13.28
CA PHE A 192 -4.34 13.90 -11.83
C PHE A 192 -3.32 12.96 -11.16
N LEU A 193 -3.32 11.69 -11.56
CA LEU A 193 -2.39 10.69 -11.02
C LEU A 193 -0.92 11.00 -11.34
N LYS A 194 -0.64 11.53 -12.53
CA LYS A 194 0.69 12.03 -12.89
C LYS A 194 1.10 13.24 -12.06
N GLY A 195 0.20 14.19 -11.83
CA GLY A 195 0.45 15.35 -10.99
C GLY A 195 0.93 14.96 -9.58
N ILE A 196 0.33 13.92 -8.98
CA ILE A 196 0.78 13.37 -7.69
C ILE A 196 2.23 12.86 -7.79
N LEU A 197 2.55 12.11 -8.84
CA LEU A 197 3.91 11.60 -9.06
C LEU A 197 4.92 12.74 -9.28
N ASP A 198 4.54 13.76 -10.05
CA ASP A 198 5.37 14.92 -10.39
C ASP A 198 5.64 15.79 -9.15
N GLU A 199 4.70 15.88 -8.20
CA GLU A 199 4.88 16.55 -6.91
C GLU A 199 5.78 15.79 -5.92
N GLY A 200 6.32 14.63 -6.30
CA GLY A 200 7.15 13.84 -5.39
C GLY A 200 6.36 12.99 -4.39
N LEU A 201 5.02 13.02 -4.43
CA LEU A 201 4.15 12.33 -3.49
C LEU A 201 4.08 10.83 -3.77
N LEU A 202 3.82 10.06 -2.73
CA LEU A 202 3.69 8.60 -2.81
C LEU A 202 2.23 8.18 -2.72
N LEU A 203 1.87 7.21 -3.55
CA LEU A 203 0.64 6.42 -3.46
C LEU A 203 1.03 4.97 -3.22
N ARG A 204 0.31 4.30 -2.32
CA ARG A 204 0.52 2.86 -2.12
C ARG A 204 -0.13 2.03 -3.21
N ARG A 205 -1.32 2.41 -3.67
CA ARG A 205 -2.10 1.66 -4.64
C ARG A 205 -3.05 2.57 -5.41
N ILE A 206 -3.13 2.34 -6.72
CA ILE A 206 -4.21 2.86 -7.57
C ILE A 206 -5.10 1.67 -7.96
N ASN A 207 -6.37 1.75 -7.58
CA ASN A 207 -7.35 0.72 -7.83
C ASN A 207 -8.40 1.23 -8.80
N ILE A 208 -8.32 0.75 -10.04
CA ILE A 208 -9.24 1.12 -11.13
C ILE A 208 -10.27 0.00 -11.29
N ARG A 209 -11.54 0.34 -11.11
CA ARG A 209 -12.68 -0.57 -11.26
C ARG A 209 -13.71 0.01 -12.20
N GLN A 210 -14.66 -0.81 -12.64
CA GLN A 210 -15.85 -0.36 -13.33
C GLN A 210 -17.01 -0.27 -12.34
N VAL A 211 -17.90 0.70 -12.54
CA VAL A 211 -19.12 0.82 -11.73
C VAL A 211 -19.95 -0.46 -11.83
N VAL A 212 -20.51 -0.88 -10.69
CA VAL A 212 -21.48 -1.97 -10.64
C VAL A 212 -22.86 -1.35 -10.40
N PRO A 213 -23.85 -1.61 -11.28
CA PRO A 213 -25.16 -0.96 -11.23
C PRO A 213 -26.07 -1.58 -10.15
N VAL A 214 -25.71 -1.41 -8.88
CA VAL A 214 -26.48 -1.98 -7.75
C VAL A 214 -27.68 -1.13 -7.36
N ARG A 215 -27.53 0.20 -7.38
CA ARG A 215 -28.60 1.15 -6.99
C ARG A 215 -29.47 1.61 -8.15
N ARG A 216 -28.87 1.75 -9.32
CA ARG A 216 -29.52 2.18 -10.57
C ARG A 216 -28.70 1.69 -11.75
N ALA A 217 -29.30 1.76 -12.94
CA ALA A 217 -28.59 1.51 -14.18
C ALA A 217 -27.52 2.60 -14.42
N PHE A 218 -26.40 2.18 -15.01
CA PHE A 218 -25.37 3.08 -15.54
C PHE A 218 -25.17 2.71 -17.00
N GLU A 219 -25.38 3.68 -17.89
CA GLU A 219 -25.12 3.48 -19.30
C GLU A 219 -23.63 3.37 -19.56
N ARG A 220 -23.27 2.69 -20.66
CA ARG A 220 -21.87 2.52 -21.02
C ARG A 220 -21.33 3.80 -21.63
N THR A 221 -20.55 4.53 -20.85
CA THR A 221 -19.90 5.80 -21.24
C THR A 221 -18.58 5.61 -21.99
N VAL A 222 -17.84 4.54 -21.68
CA VAL A 222 -16.56 4.23 -22.32
C VAL A 222 -16.50 2.83 -22.88
N SER A 223 -15.73 2.66 -23.95
CA SER A 223 -15.51 1.37 -24.57
C SER A 223 -14.55 0.50 -23.73
N HIS A 224 -14.67 -0.82 -23.88
CA HIS A 224 -13.76 -1.75 -23.21
C HIS A 224 -12.29 -1.52 -23.62
N SER A 225 -12.04 -1.18 -24.89
CA SER A 225 -10.68 -0.88 -25.37
C SER A 225 -10.12 0.42 -24.77
N GLN A 226 -10.95 1.45 -24.60
CA GLN A 226 -10.55 2.68 -23.90
C GLN A 226 -10.19 2.40 -22.44
N PHE A 227 -11.00 1.62 -21.74
CA PHE A 227 -10.74 1.21 -20.36
C PHE A 227 -9.43 0.43 -20.21
N LEU A 228 -9.18 -0.55 -21.08
CA LEU A 228 -7.93 -1.32 -21.07
C LEU A 228 -6.72 -0.43 -21.35
N ARG A 229 -6.83 0.48 -22.33
CA ARG A 229 -5.77 1.45 -22.64
C ARG A 229 -5.48 2.36 -21.46
N PHE A 230 -6.51 2.90 -20.81
CA PHE A 230 -6.35 3.72 -19.61
C PHE A 230 -5.62 2.96 -18.49
N LYS A 231 -6.04 1.72 -18.20
CA LYS A 231 -5.37 0.88 -17.19
C LYS A 231 -3.91 0.63 -17.53
N GLU A 232 -3.59 0.39 -18.80
CA GLU A 232 -2.21 0.16 -19.22
C GLU A 232 -1.36 1.41 -19.07
N ARG A 233 -1.89 2.57 -19.45
CA ARG A 233 -1.22 3.87 -19.25
C ARG A 233 -0.98 4.17 -17.77
N VAL A 234 -1.96 3.95 -16.90
CA VAL A 234 -1.74 4.13 -15.46
C VAL A 234 -0.66 3.17 -14.94
N ARG A 235 -0.61 1.93 -15.43
CA ARG A 235 0.42 0.96 -15.02
C ARG A 235 1.82 1.38 -15.41
N THR A 236 2.00 1.80 -16.66
CA THR A 236 3.31 2.11 -17.23
C THR A 236 3.79 3.50 -16.81
N GLU A 237 2.90 4.49 -16.82
CA GLU A 237 3.22 5.90 -16.61
C GLU A 237 3.13 6.33 -15.13
N VAL A 238 2.44 5.55 -14.27
CA VAL A 238 2.26 5.90 -12.85
C VAL A 238 2.64 4.76 -11.89
N ASP A 239 1.98 3.58 -11.95
CA ASP A 239 2.20 2.50 -10.95
C ASP A 239 3.68 2.10 -10.88
N ARG A 240 4.35 1.91 -12.03
CA ARG A 240 5.75 1.47 -12.06
C ARG A 240 6.73 2.52 -11.51
N PRO A 241 6.75 3.79 -12.00
CA PRO A 241 7.58 4.83 -11.38
C PRO A 241 7.29 5.05 -9.90
N MET A 242 6.02 4.97 -9.51
CA MET A 242 5.60 5.10 -8.11
C MET A 242 6.20 3.98 -7.23
N LEU A 243 6.16 2.74 -7.71
CA LEU A 243 6.70 1.60 -6.99
C LEU A 243 8.23 1.67 -6.85
N GLU A 244 8.93 2.09 -7.90
CA GLU A 244 10.39 2.31 -7.90
C GLU A 244 10.79 3.36 -6.85
N ARG A 245 9.98 4.41 -6.67
CA ARG A 245 10.20 5.45 -5.65
C ARG A 245 9.86 4.99 -4.22
N LEU A 246 8.78 4.22 -4.06
CA LEU A 246 8.30 3.75 -2.75
C LEU A 246 9.28 2.75 -2.11
N VAL A 247 9.77 1.79 -2.90
CA VAL A 247 10.65 0.70 -2.45
C VAL A 247 11.84 0.55 -3.40
N PRO A 248 12.80 1.50 -3.42
CA PRO A 248 13.97 1.42 -4.30
C PRO A 248 14.80 0.16 -4.06
N VAL A 249 15.61 -0.22 -5.06
CA VAL A 249 16.57 -1.33 -4.94
C VAL A 249 17.43 -1.15 -3.69
N GLY A 250 17.63 -2.24 -2.94
CA GLY A 250 18.29 -2.24 -1.63
C GLY A 250 17.37 -2.01 -0.44
N THR A 251 16.09 -1.63 -0.66
CA THR A 251 15.10 -1.59 0.43
C THR A 251 14.94 -3.00 1.01
N VAL A 252 15.05 -3.12 2.34
CA VAL A 252 14.81 -4.38 3.05
C VAL A 252 13.36 -4.42 3.53
N LEU A 253 12.59 -5.39 3.03
CA LEU A 253 11.27 -5.71 3.57
C LEU A 253 11.40 -6.83 4.60
N ARG A 254 10.84 -6.60 5.78
CA ARG A 254 10.91 -7.55 6.90
C ARG A 254 9.70 -8.46 6.94
N SER A 255 9.89 -9.72 7.31
CA SER A 255 8.79 -10.67 7.55
C SER A 255 7.86 -10.84 6.33
N VAL A 256 8.43 -11.14 5.17
CA VAL A 256 7.69 -11.58 3.97
C VAL A 256 7.35 -13.07 4.12
N TYR A 257 6.06 -13.37 4.19
CA TYR A 257 5.55 -14.74 4.24
C TYR A 257 5.54 -15.37 2.85
N THR A 258 6.14 -16.54 2.68
CA THR A 258 6.20 -17.28 1.42
C THR A 258 4.96 -18.16 1.25
N GLU A 259 4.23 -17.96 0.14
CA GLU A 259 2.88 -18.50 -0.03
C GLU A 259 2.80 -19.53 -1.16
N LEU A 260 3.49 -19.27 -2.27
CA LEU A 260 3.34 -20.02 -3.51
C LEU A 260 4.68 -20.11 -4.23
N ARG A 261 4.90 -21.21 -4.96
CA ARG A 261 6.02 -21.34 -5.88
C ARG A 261 5.51 -21.68 -7.27
N GLU A 262 5.90 -20.89 -8.26
CA GLU A 262 5.64 -21.16 -9.68
C GLU A 262 6.96 -21.26 -10.43
N GLY A 263 7.26 -22.45 -10.97
CA GLY A 263 8.55 -22.74 -11.58
C GLY A 263 9.70 -22.51 -10.59
N LYS A 264 10.59 -21.56 -10.92
CA LYS A 264 11.76 -21.21 -10.09
C LYS A 264 11.52 -20.01 -9.17
N VAL A 265 10.36 -19.36 -9.26
CA VAL A 265 10.07 -18.14 -8.50
C VAL A 265 9.19 -18.50 -7.31
N THR A 266 9.60 -18.05 -6.13
CA THR A 266 8.79 -18.13 -4.91
C THR A 266 8.12 -16.80 -4.68
N PHE A 267 6.80 -16.80 -4.50
CA PHE A 267 6.02 -15.61 -4.22
C PHE A 267 5.70 -15.50 -2.73
N GLY A 268 5.76 -14.28 -2.22
CA GLY A 268 5.41 -13.97 -0.85
C GLY A 268 4.93 -12.53 -0.67
N ARG A 269 4.39 -12.25 0.52
CA ARG A 269 3.85 -10.94 0.90
C ARG A 269 4.07 -10.70 2.39
N GLN A 270 4.22 -9.44 2.78
CA GLN A 270 4.05 -9.07 4.18
C GLN A 270 2.57 -9.20 4.56
N ILE A 271 2.27 -9.51 5.81
CA ILE A 271 0.89 -9.43 6.32
C ILE A 271 0.53 -7.94 6.42
N GLY A 272 -0.62 -7.56 5.88
CA GLY A 272 -1.04 -6.16 5.89
C GLY A 272 -2.20 -5.85 4.97
N THR A 273 -2.53 -4.56 4.90
CA THR A 273 -3.56 -4.02 4.02
C THR A 273 -2.90 -3.71 2.69
N TYR A 274 -3.41 -4.32 1.61
CA TYR A 274 -2.84 -4.18 0.27
C TYR A 274 -1.31 -4.44 0.24
N PRO A 275 -0.81 -5.61 0.66
CA PRO A 275 0.63 -5.87 0.72
C PRO A 275 1.27 -6.00 -0.68
N LEU A 276 2.58 -5.79 -0.76
CA LEU A 276 3.32 -5.93 -2.02
C LEU A 276 3.51 -7.40 -2.36
N LEU A 277 3.27 -7.77 -3.63
CA LEU A 277 3.68 -9.05 -4.15
C LEU A 277 5.20 -9.05 -4.33
N VAL A 278 5.88 -9.99 -3.67
CA VAL A 278 7.32 -10.18 -3.75
C VAL A 278 7.60 -11.47 -4.52
N GLY A 279 8.38 -11.37 -5.59
CA GLY A 279 8.93 -12.52 -6.31
C GLY A 279 10.39 -12.74 -5.93
N ILE A 280 10.68 -13.89 -5.33
CA ILE A 280 12.04 -14.34 -5.04
C ILE A 280 12.46 -15.25 -6.20
N PRO A 281 13.43 -14.85 -7.06
CA PRO A 281 13.75 -15.54 -8.32
C PRO A 281 14.60 -16.82 -8.11
N HIS A 282 14.41 -17.47 -6.97
CA HIS A 282 14.94 -18.79 -6.65
C HIS A 282 14.01 -19.49 -5.64
N PRO A 283 14.09 -20.82 -5.54
CA PRO A 283 13.35 -21.55 -4.52
C PRO A 283 13.79 -21.14 -3.11
N VAL A 284 12.81 -20.87 -2.26
CA VAL A 284 12.94 -20.82 -0.79
C VAL A 284 11.83 -21.69 -0.18
N GLU A 285 11.89 -21.94 1.13
CA GLU A 285 10.87 -22.76 1.79
C GLU A 285 9.52 -22.02 1.82
N LEU A 286 8.43 -22.75 1.61
CA LEU A 286 7.07 -22.21 1.71
C LEU A 286 6.58 -22.22 3.16
N GLY A 287 5.64 -21.33 3.49
CA GLY A 287 5.07 -21.25 4.82
C GLY A 287 6.02 -20.66 5.86
N ARG A 288 7.04 -19.91 5.43
CA ARG A 288 8.02 -19.27 6.31
C ARG A 288 8.08 -17.77 6.08
N PHE A 289 8.60 -17.06 7.08
CA PHE A 289 8.88 -15.64 6.99
C PHE A 289 10.35 -15.43 6.65
N TYR A 290 10.60 -14.56 5.67
CA TYR A 290 11.93 -14.13 5.26
C TYR A 290 12.03 -12.62 5.29
N ASP A 291 13.20 -12.12 5.70
CA ASP A 291 13.60 -10.77 5.35
C ASP A 291 14.20 -10.80 3.94
N VAL A 292 13.84 -9.81 3.13
CA VAL A 292 14.25 -9.77 1.72
C VAL A 292 14.68 -8.37 1.31
N ALA A 293 15.64 -8.27 0.41
CA ALA A 293 16.09 -7.01 -0.16
C ALA A 293 15.63 -6.89 -1.61
N VAL A 294 15.05 -5.73 -1.95
CA VAL A 294 14.58 -5.43 -3.31
C VAL A 294 15.75 -5.40 -4.27
N VAL A 295 15.65 -6.14 -5.37
CA VAL A 295 16.64 -6.18 -6.47
C VAL A 295 16.07 -5.68 -7.80
N GLY A 296 14.75 -5.51 -7.89
CA GLY A 296 14.09 -4.95 -9.07
C GLY A 296 12.59 -4.82 -8.94
N HIS A 297 11.95 -4.32 -10.00
CA HIS A 297 10.54 -3.95 -10.00
C HIS A 297 9.83 -4.50 -11.24
N GLY A 298 8.64 -5.07 -11.04
CA GLY A 298 7.65 -5.26 -12.08
C GLY A 298 6.62 -4.13 -12.06
N PHE A 299 5.48 -4.33 -12.73
CA PHE A 299 4.41 -3.31 -12.75
C PHE A 299 3.69 -3.16 -11.40
N ARG A 300 3.49 -4.27 -10.68
CA ARG A 300 2.74 -4.31 -9.40
C ARG A 300 3.36 -5.26 -8.37
N SER A 301 4.58 -5.68 -8.63
CA SER A 301 5.35 -6.60 -7.83
C SER A 301 6.79 -6.14 -7.78
N ILE A 302 7.52 -6.60 -6.78
CA ILE A 302 8.96 -6.43 -6.70
C ILE A 302 9.65 -7.77 -6.86
N SER A 303 10.89 -7.74 -7.35
CA SER A 303 11.81 -8.85 -7.27
C SER A 303 12.73 -8.64 -6.08
N ALA A 304 12.96 -9.67 -5.27
CA ALA A 304 13.80 -9.58 -4.08
C ALA A 304 14.60 -10.86 -3.85
N VAL A 305 15.65 -10.77 -3.04
CA VAL A 305 16.43 -11.93 -2.56
C VAL A 305 16.43 -11.96 -1.03
N GLU A 306 16.66 -13.12 -0.43
CA GLU A 306 16.84 -13.25 1.02
C GLU A 306 17.88 -12.25 1.55
N PHE A 307 17.60 -11.64 2.70
CA PHE A 307 18.45 -10.62 3.30
C PHE A 307 18.80 -10.93 4.77
N PRO A 308 20.08 -10.91 5.16
CA PRO A 308 21.23 -10.82 4.25
C PRO A 308 21.40 -12.11 3.44
N LEU A 309 21.88 -12.00 2.21
CA LEU A 309 22.13 -13.15 1.35
C LEU A 309 23.44 -13.82 1.76
N ALA A 310 23.37 -15.07 2.23
CA ALA A 310 24.55 -15.84 2.62
C ALA A 310 25.40 -16.21 1.39
N VAL A 311 26.42 -15.39 1.09
CA VAL A 311 27.13 -15.45 -0.20
C VAL A 311 27.82 -16.78 -0.44
N ASN A 312 28.20 -17.49 0.63
CA ASN A 312 28.93 -18.76 0.59
C ASN A 312 28.04 -19.99 0.44
N SER A 313 26.75 -19.90 0.76
CA SER A 313 25.82 -21.04 0.73
C SER A 313 24.63 -20.84 -0.21
N CYS A 314 24.34 -19.61 -0.63
CA CYS A 314 23.20 -19.32 -1.50
C CYS A 314 23.33 -19.97 -2.88
N SER A 315 22.19 -20.14 -3.55
CA SER A 315 22.15 -20.66 -4.92
C SER A 315 22.78 -19.68 -5.92
N ILE A 316 23.27 -20.20 -7.04
CA ILE A 316 23.76 -19.34 -8.12
C ILE A 316 22.66 -18.43 -8.69
N ALA A 317 21.40 -18.87 -8.68
CA ALA A 317 20.26 -18.08 -9.11
C ALA A 317 20.03 -16.87 -8.19
N ALA A 318 20.26 -17.01 -6.88
CA ALA A 318 20.20 -15.89 -5.95
C ALA A 318 21.31 -14.86 -6.21
N LEU A 319 22.52 -15.32 -6.56
CA LEU A 319 23.60 -14.41 -6.98
C LEU A 319 23.28 -13.68 -8.29
N GLU A 320 22.65 -14.36 -9.26
CA GLU A 320 22.23 -13.76 -10.54
C GLU A 320 21.15 -12.70 -10.41
N ALA A 321 20.35 -12.79 -9.34
CA ALA A 321 19.28 -11.83 -9.10
C ALA A 321 19.80 -10.50 -8.55
N LEU A 322 21.04 -10.44 -8.06
CA LEU A 322 21.61 -9.22 -7.52
C LEU A 322 21.83 -8.16 -8.62
N PRO A 323 21.71 -6.87 -8.29
CA PRO A 323 21.85 -5.78 -9.26
C PRO A 323 23.19 -5.85 -10.01
N GLY A 324 23.13 -5.92 -11.34
CA GLY A 324 24.33 -5.95 -12.19
C GLY A 324 25.06 -7.30 -12.29
N LEU A 325 24.58 -8.36 -11.62
CA LEU A 325 25.17 -9.70 -11.66
C LEU A 325 24.50 -10.60 -12.70
N GLY A 326 24.91 -10.46 -13.97
CA GLY A 326 24.59 -11.48 -14.97
C GLY A 326 25.23 -12.84 -14.65
N ARG A 327 24.76 -13.91 -15.31
CA ARG A 327 25.25 -15.30 -15.15
C ARG A 327 26.77 -15.43 -15.04
N LYS A 328 27.53 -14.73 -15.89
CA LYS A 328 29.00 -14.79 -15.87
C LYS A 328 29.59 -14.31 -14.54
N ARG A 329 29.11 -13.20 -14.00
CA ARG A 329 29.57 -12.62 -12.73
C ARG A 329 29.14 -13.48 -11.53
N ALA A 330 27.92 -14.00 -11.56
CA ALA A 330 27.44 -14.93 -10.53
C ALA A 330 28.29 -16.21 -10.47
N VAL A 331 28.66 -16.80 -11.61
CA VAL A 331 29.58 -17.95 -11.67
C VAL A 331 30.95 -17.62 -11.08
N ARG A 332 31.50 -16.42 -11.34
CA ARG A 332 32.79 -16.00 -10.76
C ARG A 332 32.73 -15.95 -9.24
N LEU A 333 31.70 -15.31 -8.67
CA LEU A 333 31.51 -15.29 -7.21
C LEU A 333 31.32 -16.69 -6.64
N PHE A 334 30.52 -17.53 -7.29
CA PHE A 334 30.29 -18.90 -6.85
C PHE A 334 31.59 -19.72 -6.80
N ARG A 335 32.47 -19.57 -7.81
CA ARG A 335 33.77 -20.25 -7.86
C ARG A 335 34.81 -19.68 -6.89
N ALA A 336 34.67 -18.41 -6.50
CA ALA A 336 35.55 -17.73 -5.56
C ALA A 336 35.21 -18.00 -4.08
N ARG A 337 34.18 -18.83 -3.80
CA ARG A 337 33.84 -19.25 -2.44
C ARG A 337 34.97 -20.10 -1.84
N PRO A 338 35.25 -20.00 -0.52
CA PRO A 338 34.59 -19.09 0.42
C PRO A 338 35.08 -17.63 0.27
N LEU A 339 34.14 -16.70 0.27
CA LEU A 339 34.39 -15.26 0.31
C LEU A 339 34.41 -14.83 1.78
N GLU A 340 35.53 -14.30 2.23
CA GLU A 340 35.77 -13.93 3.64
C GLU A 340 35.38 -12.49 3.96
N GLY A 341 35.13 -11.66 2.94
CA GLY A 341 34.76 -10.28 3.14
C GLY A 341 34.68 -9.47 1.83
N PRO A 342 34.46 -8.15 1.94
CA PRO A 342 34.27 -7.26 0.81
C PRO A 342 35.37 -7.31 -0.25
N ASP A 343 36.64 -7.39 0.17
CA ASP A 343 37.77 -7.40 -0.77
C ASP A 343 37.83 -8.66 -1.63
N ALA A 344 37.33 -9.79 -1.11
CA ALA A 344 37.22 -11.02 -1.90
C ALA A 344 36.17 -10.88 -3.02
N VAL A 345 35.06 -10.19 -2.74
CA VAL A 345 34.01 -9.88 -3.75
C VAL A 345 34.58 -8.96 -4.83
N ARG A 346 35.29 -7.90 -4.43
CA ARG A 346 35.91 -6.95 -5.36
C ARG A 346 36.95 -7.61 -6.28
N ARG A 347 37.75 -8.55 -5.75
CA ARG A 347 38.72 -9.33 -6.57
C ARG A 347 38.04 -10.31 -7.52
N ALA A 348 36.90 -10.88 -7.13
CA ALA A 348 36.19 -11.88 -7.94
C ALA A 348 35.39 -11.27 -9.10
N LEU A 349 35.05 -9.98 -9.00
CA LEU A 349 34.30 -9.24 -10.02
C LEU A 349 35.21 -8.36 -10.86
N ASP A 350 34.79 -8.09 -12.10
CA ASP A 350 35.54 -7.30 -13.09
C ASP A 350 35.23 -5.81 -13.05
N ASP A 351 34.22 -5.40 -12.26
CA ASP A 351 33.77 -4.02 -12.18
C ASP A 351 33.59 -3.64 -10.69
N PRO A 352 34.41 -2.71 -10.17
CA PRO A 352 34.32 -2.25 -8.78
C PRO A 352 32.94 -1.69 -8.43
N ARG A 353 32.26 -1.01 -9.36
CA ARG A 353 30.93 -0.42 -9.10
C ARG A 353 29.89 -1.51 -8.85
N VAL A 354 29.97 -2.59 -9.60
CA VAL A 354 29.08 -3.75 -9.45
C VAL A 354 29.39 -4.48 -8.16
N ALA A 355 30.67 -4.64 -7.81
CA ALA A 355 31.07 -5.20 -6.53
C ALA A 355 30.49 -4.39 -5.36
N ASP A 356 30.72 -3.07 -5.34
CA ASP A 356 30.23 -2.20 -4.28
C ASP A 356 28.70 -2.14 -4.20
N ALA A 357 28.00 -2.23 -5.34
CA ALA A 357 26.54 -2.27 -5.38
C ALA A 357 25.94 -3.54 -4.74
N VAL A 358 26.64 -4.69 -4.80
CA VAL A 358 26.13 -5.94 -4.22
C VAL A 358 26.53 -6.16 -2.78
N LEU A 359 27.62 -5.56 -2.31
CA LEU A 359 28.11 -5.74 -0.93
C LEU A 359 27.03 -5.54 0.15
N PRO A 360 26.15 -4.52 0.07
CA PRO A 360 25.10 -4.32 1.08
C PRO A 360 24.14 -5.49 1.23
N PHE A 361 24.01 -6.34 0.20
CA PHE A 361 23.10 -7.49 0.21
C PHE A 361 23.72 -8.72 0.88
N LEU A 362 25.04 -8.77 1.04
CA LEU A 362 25.75 -10.02 1.33
C LEU A 362 26.05 -10.18 2.82
N SER A 363 26.03 -11.44 3.27
CA SER A 363 26.70 -11.86 4.50
C SER A 363 27.79 -12.89 4.18
N PHE A 364 28.91 -12.80 4.89
CA PHE A 364 30.11 -13.62 4.68
C PHE A 364 30.21 -14.79 5.66
N GLY A 365 29.15 -15.06 6.43
CA GLY A 365 29.11 -16.16 7.38
C GLY A 365 29.64 -17.46 6.76
N ARG A 366 30.45 -18.19 7.52
CA ARG A 366 30.94 -19.49 7.07
C ARG A 366 29.75 -20.43 6.89
N PRO A 367 29.74 -21.29 5.85
CA PRO A 367 28.76 -22.36 5.80
C PRO A 367 28.90 -23.18 7.09
N ASN A 368 27.81 -23.39 7.82
CA ASN A 368 27.81 -24.34 8.93
C ASN A 368 28.32 -25.68 8.36
N PRO A 369 29.38 -26.26 8.93
CA PRO A 369 29.76 -27.62 8.56
C PRO A 369 28.66 -28.54 9.04
N ASN A 370 27.81 -28.99 8.12
CA ASN A 370 27.00 -30.19 8.31
C ASN A 370 27.82 -31.40 7.90
#